data_AF-A0A2Z3R1S3-F1
#
_entry.id   AF-A0A2Z3R1S3-F1
#
_cell.length_a   1.000
_cell.length_b   1.000
_cell.length_c   1.000
_cell.angle_alpha   90.00
_cell.angle_beta   90.00
_cell.angle_gamma   90.00
#
_symmetry.space_group_name_H-M   'P 1'
#
loop_
_entity.id
_entity.type
_entity.pdbx_description
1 polymer ?
#
loop_
_entity_poly.entity_id
_entity_poly.type
_entity_poly.pdbx_seq_one_letter_code
_entity_poly.pdbx_strand_id
1 'polypeptide(L)'
;MRLSRIRRRAALALRLADLHVRSRCMKHKLRVLGRRQLALTQEIAWLEARRQSHPMPPAAGHAAHDGRTGPIWIHAPWRAGSTYVWSKFRSCPQYLAFYEPFHESLETLTRTAVARATASSWPSGHPPLDAPYYCEFEALLVPGGGVRGFEHALPYTYYFVNDEPLARQQAYLNGLVAHAQSLGRRAVFGFCRSTGRAAWFKRHMPGVHIALTRDGLGLWRSAFGRSQTHGDLYFVTRPLVILLLSRRDPWIADYLAALDLDPLPRLSDAGRAQREAERLTVRDPDLTMRAFAAVFALGTALSQRHADVVIPIEALSTEVGQRSLGASLAGRFDVALDWSDCAVPVCTTQAGDGPFLDYWHEALRRAEACVPDPRAPESPERAIAHPSPDRICGPARPRRLVSLKRTPEGDRPLPEGA
;
A
#
# COMPACT_ATOMS: atom_id res chain seq x y z
N MET A 1 -40.91 60.68 11.20
CA MET A 1 -41.65 59.51 10.63
C MET A 1 -41.03 58.90 9.35
N ARG A 2 -40.53 59.67 8.38
CA ARG A 2 -40.02 59.14 7.09
C ARG A 2 -38.78 58.23 7.22
N LEU A 3 -37.84 58.61 8.09
CA LEU A 3 -36.61 57.86 8.36
C LEU A 3 -36.84 56.48 9.01
N SER A 4 -37.86 56.33 9.87
CA SER A 4 -38.12 55.02 10.51
C SER A 4 -38.74 54.01 9.55
N ARG A 5 -39.54 54.46 8.57
CA ARG A 5 -40.10 53.60 7.51
C ARG A 5 -39.02 53.10 6.55
N ILE A 6 -38.04 53.94 6.22
CA ILE A 6 -36.89 53.55 5.38
C ILE A 6 -36.04 52.50 6.08
N ARG A 7 -35.71 52.71 7.37
CA ARG A 7 -34.94 51.73 8.15
C ARG A 7 -35.64 50.38 8.30
N ARG A 8 -36.98 50.36 8.49
CA ARG A 8 -37.75 49.11 8.55
C ARG A 8 -37.78 48.36 7.22
N ARG A 9 -37.87 49.07 6.09
CA ARG A 9 -37.83 48.45 4.75
C ARG A 9 -36.44 47.88 4.43
N ALA A 10 -35.36 48.58 4.79
CA ALA A 10 -34.00 48.09 4.62
C ALA A 10 -33.72 46.83 5.47
N ALA A 11 -34.17 46.81 6.74
CA ALA A 11 -34.03 45.65 7.61
C ALA A 11 -34.81 44.43 7.11
N LEU A 12 -36.01 44.63 6.54
CA LEU A 12 -36.81 43.55 5.96
C LEU A 12 -36.15 42.98 4.69
N ALA A 13 -35.61 43.85 3.82
CA ALA A 13 -34.90 43.43 2.61
C ALA A 13 -33.65 42.59 2.94
N LEU A 14 -32.88 42.98 3.97
CA LEU A 14 -31.71 42.22 4.44
C LEU A 14 -32.10 40.84 5.01
N ARG A 15 -33.20 40.76 5.78
CA ARG A 15 -33.71 39.47 6.28
C ARG A 15 -34.19 38.54 5.17
N LEU A 16 -34.85 39.08 4.14
CA LEU A 16 -35.29 38.30 2.98
C LEU A 16 -34.11 37.82 2.12
N ALA A 17 -33.07 38.65 1.97
CA ALA A 17 -31.83 38.25 1.29
C ALA A 17 -31.11 37.11 2.04
N ASP A 18 -30.99 37.19 3.37
CA ASP A 18 -30.38 36.13 4.20
C ASP A 18 -31.17 34.81 4.11
N LEU A 19 -32.50 34.86 4.18
CA LEU A 19 -33.36 33.68 3.99
C LEU A 19 -33.22 33.06 2.60
N HIS A 20 -33.07 33.88 1.57
CA HIS A 20 -32.87 33.41 0.20
C HIS A 20 -31.50 32.74 0.00
N VAL A 21 -30.44 33.29 0.61
CA VAL A 21 -29.09 32.69 0.62
C VAL A 21 -29.08 31.35 1.37
N ARG A 22 -29.73 31.28 2.54
CA ARG A 22 -29.85 30.04 3.32
C ARG A 22 -30.62 28.95 2.56
N SER A 23 -31.70 29.31 1.86
CA SER A 23 -32.48 28.39 1.03
C SER A 23 -31.67 27.83 -0.16
N ARG A 24 -30.87 28.67 -0.84
CA ARG A 24 -29.97 28.22 -1.92
C ARG A 24 -28.86 27.31 -1.39
N CYS A 25 -28.28 27.63 -0.23
CA CYS A 25 -27.25 26.83 0.43
C CYS A 25 -27.79 25.44 0.84
N MET A 26 -29.03 25.36 1.35
CA MET A 26 -29.68 24.10 1.71
C MET A 26 -30.00 23.24 0.48
N LYS A 27 -30.51 23.83 -0.62
CA LYS A 27 -30.75 23.12 -1.89
C LYS A 27 -29.46 22.61 -2.53
N HIS A 28 -28.35 23.35 -2.40
CA HIS A 28 -27.03 22.89 -2.85
C HIS A 28 -26.53 21.72 -1.99
N LYS A 29 -26.62 21.81 -0.65
CA LYS A 29 -26.25 20.71 0.26
C LYS A 29 -27.05 19.43 0.01
N LEU A 30 -28.36 19.52 -0.22
CA LEU A 30 -29.20 18.36 -0.54
C LEU A 30 -28.87 17.75 -1.92
N ARG A 31 -28.53 18.56 -2.92
CA ARG A 31 -28.04 18.07 -4.23
C ARG A 31 -26.66 17.40 -4.13
N VAL A 32 -25.78 17.90 -3.27
CA VAL A 32 -24.46 17.29 -3.02
C VAL A 32 -24.60 15.97 -2.24
N LEU A 33 -25.48 15.91 -1.25
CA LEU A 33 -25.78 14.66 -0.51
C LEU A 33 -26.43 13.61 -1.42
N GLY A 34 -27.35 14.00 -2.31
CA GLY A 34 -27.94 13.08 -3.29
C GLY A 34 -26.93 12.52 -4.29
N ARG A 35 -25.96 13.34 -4.76
CA ARG A 35 -24.87 12.86 -5.64
C ARG A 35 -23.87 11.96 -4.91
N ARG A 36 -23.62 12.22 -3.62
CA ARG A 36 -22.75 11.36 -2.77
C ARG A 36 -23.37 9.99 -2.52
N GLN A 37 -24.67 9.93 -2.22
CA GLN A 37 -25.39 8.67 -2.07
C GLN A 37 -25.38 7.90 -3.40
N LEU A 38 -25.64 8.57 -4.52
CA LEU A 38 -25.68 7.93 -5.83
C LEU A 38 -24.32 7.37 -6.28
N ALA A 39 -23.22 8.10 -6.07
CA ALA A 39 -21.88 7.62 -6.42
C ALA A 39 -21.47 6.41 -5.56
N LEU A 40 -21.73 6.45 -4.25
CA LEU A 40 -21.44 5.33 -3.34
C LEU A 40 -22.31 4.11 -3.68
N THR A 41 -23.59 4.32 -4.01
CA THR A 41 -24.51 3.25 -4.44
C THR A 41 -24.11 2.70 -5.80
N GLN A 42 -23.58 3.52 -6.73
CA GLN A 42 -23.08 3.06 -8.02
C GLN A 42 -21.78 2.27 -7.91
N GLU A 43 -20.86 2.68 -7.03
CA GLU A 43 -19.61 1.97 -6.76
C GLU A 43 -19.85 0.65 -6.02
N ILE A 44 -20.73 0.65 -5.01
CA ILE A 44 -21.18 -0.57 -4.33
C ILE A 44 -21.92 -1.48 -5.32
N ALA A 45 -22.85 -0.95 -6.12
CA ALA A 45 -23.56 -1.73 -7.12
C ALA A 45 -22.61 -2.26 -8.21
N TRP A 46 -21.55 -1.54 -8.57
CA TRP A 46 -20.52 -2.01 -9.49
C TRP A 46 -19.67 -3.14 -8.88
N LEU A 47 -19.25 -3.01 -7.62
CA LEU A 47 -18.55 -4.06 -6.87
C LEU A 47 -19.43 -5.31 -6.66
N GLU A 48 -20.73 -5.12 -6.38
CA GLU A 48 -21.70 -6.20 -6.21
C GLU A 48 -22.06 -6.86 -7.55
N ALA A 49 -22.29 -6.09 -8.61
CA ALA A 49 -22.48 -6.61 -9.96
C ALA A 49 -21.26 -7.39 -10.44
N ARG A 50 -20.05 -6.98 -10.06
CA ARG A 50 -18.78 -7.68 -10.33
C ARG A 50 -18.64 -8.98 -9.53
N ARG A 51 -19.05 -9.00 -8.26
CA ARG A 51 -19.16 -10.23 -7.45
C ARG A 51 -20.13 -11.24 -8.06
N GLN A 52 -21.20 -10.75 -8.71
CA GLN A 52 -22.22 -11.57 -9.35
C GLN A 52 -21.81 -12.05 -10.75
N SER A 53 -21.08 -11.24 -11.53
CA SER A 53 -20.61 -11.59 -12.88
C SER A 53 -19.30 -12.39 -12.90
N HIS A 54 -18.56 -12.40 -11.79
CA HIS A 54 -17.47 -13.35 -11.53
C HIS A 54 -17.68 -14.04 -10.17
N PRO A 55 -18.62 -15.02 -10.07
CA PRO A 55 -18.77 -15.80 -8.86
C PRO A 55 -17.44 -16.47 -8.53
N MET A 56 -16.96 -16.27 -7.30
CA MET A 56 -15.77 -16.94 -6.78
C MET A 56 -15.89 -18.44 -7.08
N PRO A 57 -14.94 -19.05 -7.79
CA PRO A 57 -15.01 -20.48 -8.04
C PRO A 57 -14.87 -21.21 -6.69
N PRO A 58 -15.55 -22.36 -6.50
CA PRO A 58 -15.08 -23.31 -5.51
C PRO A 58 -13.62 -23.63 -5.83
N ALA A 59 -12.76 -23.64 -4.80
CA ALA A 59 -11.32 -23.77 -4.93
C ALA A 59 -10.94 -24.93 -5.89
N ALA A 60 -10.48 -24.59 -7.09
CA ALA A 60 -10.11 -25.58 -8.08
C ALA A 60 -8.65 -26.04 -7.83
N GLY A 61 -8.52 -27.27 -7.35
CA GLY A 61 -7.58 -28.25 -7.92
C GLY A 61 -6.08 -28.03 -7.80
N HIS A 62 -5.58 -27.19 -6.89
CA HIS A 62 -4.21 -27.36 -6.40
C HIS A 62 -4.25 -28.38 -5.26
N ALA A 63 -3.33 -29.35 -5.25
CA ALA A 63 -3.25 -30.38 -4.23
C ALA A 63 -3.53 -29.79 -2.84
N ALA A 64 -4.56 -30.32 -2.18
CA ALA A 64 -5.15 -29.76 -0.97
C ALA A 64 -4.14 -29.78 0.19
N HIS A 65 -3.23 -28.81 0.23
CA HIS A 65 -2.77 -28.28 1.50
C HIS A 65 -4.01 -27.68 2.15
N ASP A 66 -4.33 -28.11 3.37
CA ASP A 66 -5.39 -27.48 4.15
C ASP A 66 -5.10 -25.98 4.24
N GLY A 67 -5.78 -25.18 3.40
CA GLY A 67 -5.59 -23.72 3.33
C GLY A 67 -5.85 -23.03 4.66
N ARG A 68 -6.34 -23.76 5.66
CA ARG A 68 -6.54 -23.30 7.03
C ARG A 68 -5.26 -23.32 7.86
N THR A 69 -4.22 -24.05 7.48
CA THR A 69 -2.98 -24.20 8.28
C THR A 69 -1.75 -23.52 7.67
N GLY A 70 -1.79 -23.16 6.38
CA GLY A 70 -0.71 -22.44 5.69
C GLY A 70 -0.61 -20.95 6.08
N PRO A 71 0.48 -20.25 5.76
CA PRO A 71 0.67 -18.84 6.12
C PRO A 71 -0.40 -17.90 5.54
N ILE A 72 -0.54 -16.71 6.12
CA ILE A 72 -1.47 -15.68 5.67
C ILE A 72 -0.68 -14.52 5.06
N TRP A 73 -0.97 -14.19 3.80
CA TRP A 73 -0.29 -13.15 3.02
C TRP A 73 -1.23 -11.97 2.82
N ILE A 74 -0.97 -10.84 3.48
CA ILE A 74 -1.76 -9.60 3.31
C ILE A 74 -1.05 -8.70 2.30
N HIS A 75 -1.65 -8.54 1.13
CA HIS A 75 -1.18 -7.69 0.06
C HIS A 75 -1.97 -6.39 0.04
N ALA A 76 -1.30 -5.26 0.31
CA ALA A 76 -1.94 -3.95 0.34
C ALA A 76 -1.05 -2.92 -0.36
N PRO A 77 -1.60 -1.84 -0.94
CA PRO A 77 -0.81 -0.66 -1.23
C PRO A 77 -0.48 0.10 0.07
N TRP A 78 0.50 1.01 0.01
CA TRP A 78 0.70 1.97 1.09
C TRP A 78 -0.59 2.74 1.37
N ARG A 79 -0.82 3.08 2.65
CA ARG A 79 -1.98 3.86 3.09
C ARG A 79 -3.34 3.17 2.88
N ALA A 80 -3.37 1.86 2.63
CA ALA A 80 -4.60 1.07 2.53
C ALA A 80 -5.09 0.49 3.86
N GLY A 81 -4.44 0.81 4.98
CA GLY A 81 -4.81 0.28 6.30
C GLY A 81 -4.22 -1.10 6.61
N SER A 82 -3.17 -1.53 5.91
CA SER A 82 -2.51 -2.83 6.16
C SER A 82 -2.04 -3.00 7.60
N THR A 83 -1.49 -1.94 8.21
CA THR A 83 -1.06 -1.97 9.61
C THR A 83 -2.21 -2.32 10.56
N TYR A 84 -3.42 -1.80 10.32
CA TYR A 84 -4.58 -2.11 11.15
C TYR A 84 -4.99 -3.59 11.02
N VAL A 85 -5.12 -4.08 9.80
CA VAL A 85 -5.49 -5.50 9.56
C VAL A 85 -4.41 -6.42 10.12
N TRP A 86 -3.14 -6.11 9.87
CA TRP A 86 -2.00 -6.85 10.43
C TRP A 86 -2.00 -6.85 11.96
N SER A 87 -2.29 -5.72 12.61
CA SER A 87 -2.30 -5.64 14.07
C SER A 87 -3.41 -6.51 14.69
N LYS A 88 -4.53 -6.71 14.00
CA LYS A 88 -5.59 -7.64 14.44
C LYS A 88 -5.12 -9.09 14.48
N PHE A 89 -4.32 -9.52 13.51
CA PHE A 89 -3.67 -10.83 13.59
C PHE A 89 -2.61 -10.86 14.69
N ARG A 90 -1.80 -9.80 14.80
CA ARG A 90 -0.74 -9.71 15.80
C ARG A 90 -1.24 -9.83 17.24
N SER A 91 -2.43 -9.30 17.54
CA SER A 91 -3.04 -9.39 18.87
C SER A 91 -3.46 -10.82 19.26
N CYS A 92 -3.47 -11.77 18.33
CA CYS A 92 -3.87 -13.14 18.64
C CYS A 92 -2.64 -14.04 18.91
N PRO A 93 -2.60 -14.77 20.04
CA PRO A 93 -1.44 -15.58 20.44
C PRO A 93 -0.99 -16.63 19.41
N GLN A 94 -1.92 -17.21 18.65
CA GLN A 94 -1.62 -18.27 17.68
C GLN A 94 -0.94 -17.79 16.39
N TYR A 95 -0.86 -16.48 16.15
CA TYR A 95 -0.24 -15.93 14.94
C TYR A 95 1.07 -15.24 15.23
N LEU A 96 2.14 -15.51 14.47
CA LEU A 96 3.34 -14.67 14.44
C LEU A 96 3.24 -13.72 13.24
N ALA A 97 2.98 -12.44 13.49
CA ALA A 97 2.66 -11.47 12.46
C ALA A 97 3.88 -10.60 12.10
N PHE A 98 4.51 -10.84 10.96
CA PHE A 98 5.64 -10.07 10.46
C PHE A 98 5.20 -8.77 9.77
N TYR A 99 5.66 -7.63 10.29
CA TYR A 99 5.41 -6.32 9.70
C TYR A 99 6.37 -6.03 8.54
N GLU A 100 5.82 -5.79 7.35
CA GLU A 100 6.55 -5.35 6.16
C GLU A 100 7.82 -6.16 5.87
N PRO A 101 7.71 -7.47 5.54
CA PRO A 101 8.88 -8.34 5.32
C PRO A 101 9.79 -7.91 4.16
N PHE A 102 9.35 -6.95 3.34
CA PHE A 102 10.15 -6.36 2.27
C PHE A 102 10.54 -4.89 2.56
N HIS A 103 10.53 -4.46 3.82
CA HIS A 103 10.98 -3.12 4.18
C HIS A 103 12.51 -3.02 4.07
N GLU A 104 13.01 -1.99 3.38
CA GLU A 104 14.44 -1.77 3.14
C GLU A 104 15.29 -1.74 4.42
N SER A 105 14.72 -1.30 5.55
CA SER A 105 15.45 -1.27 6.83
C SER A 105 15.83 -2.66 7.35
N LEU A 106 15.19 -3.73 6.87
CA LEU A 106 15.52 -5.10 7.29
C LEU A 106 16.92 -5.53 6.86
N GLU A 107 17.53 -4.87 5.86
CA GLU A 107 18.90 -5.12 5.44
C GLU A 107 19.93 -4.79 6.53
N THR A 108 19.66 -3.74 7.31
CA THR A 108 20.59 -3.23 8.34
C THR A 108 19.95 -3.16 9.72
N LEU A 109 18.83 -3.86 9.94
CA LEU A 109 18.06 -3.79 11.18
C LEU A 109 18.90 -4.26 12.36
N THR A 110 18.90 -3.51 13.45
CA THR A 110 19.57 -3.89 14.71
C THR A 110 18.55 -4.02 15.84
N ARG A 111 18.90 -4.71 16.93
CA ARG A 111 18.02 -4.78 18.12
C ARG A 111 17.64 -3.40 18.65
N THR A 112 18.58 -2.47 18.68
CA THR A 112 18.31 -1.08 19.08
C THR A 112 17.32 -0.40 18.14
N ALA A 113 17.41 -0.64 16.83
CA ALA A 113 16.46 -0.11 15.86
C ALA A 113 15.07 -0.75 16.01
N VAL A 114 15.00 -2.07 16.30
CA VAL A 114 13.75 -2.75 16.63
C VAL A 114 13.07 -2.08 17.82
N ALA A 115 13.79 -1.90 18.93
CA ALA A 115 13.22 -1.30 20.15
C ALA A 115 12.68 0.13 19.93
N ARG A 116 13.26 0.88 18.98
CA ARG A 116 12.86 2.27 18.68
C ARG A 116 11.73 2.37 17.65
N ALA A 117 11.48 1.33 16.87
CA ALA A 117 10.48 1.36 15.80
C ALA A 117 9.06 1.16 16.36
N THR A 118 8.52 2.15 17.07
CA THR A 118 7.19 2.09 17.69
C THR A 118 6.17 2.97 16.95
N ALA A 119 4.88 2.83 17.26
CA ALA A 119 3.82 3.68 16.68
C ALA A 119 4.03 5.18 16.93
N SER A 120 4.71 5.54 18.02
CA SER A 120 5.05 6.91 18.41
C SER A 120 6.37 7.44 17.83
N SER A 121 7.19 6.58 17.21
CA SER A 121 8.50 6.97 16.66
C SER A 121 8.41 7.91 15.45
N TRP A 122 7.24 8.00 14.81
CA TRP A 122 6.92 8.92 13.73
C TRP A 122 5.41 9.16 13.72
N PRO A 123 4.90 10.25 13.10
CA PRO A 123 3.47 10.57 13.12
C PRO A 123 2.66 9.64 12.18
N SER A 124 2.73 8.32 12.35
CA SER A 124 2.22 7.33 11.40
C SER A 124 0.71 7.40 11.12
N GLY A 125 -0.05 7.85 12.12
CA GLY A 125 -1.50 7.71 12.19
C GLY A 125 -1.94 6.27 12.45
N HIS A 126 -1.02 5.39 12.86
CA HIS A 126 -1.34 4.02 13.26
C HIS A 126 -1.93 3.98 14.68
N PRO A 127 -2.79 3.01 14.98
CA PRO A 127 -3.24 2.79 16.35
C PRO A 127 -2.04 2.46 17.27
N PRO A 128 -2.18 2.64 18.60
CA PRO A 128 -1.22 2.12 19.56
C PRO A 128 -0.93 0.64 19.31
N LEU A 129 0.32 0.24 19.48
CA LEU A 129 0.77 -1.15 19.35
C LEU A 129 1.42 -1.58 20.66
N ASP A 130 1.17 -2.82 21.06
CA ASP A 130 1.71 -3.39 22.31
C ASP A 130 3.21 -3.69 22.21
N ALA A 131 3.77 -3.71 20.99
CA ALA A 131 5.18 -3.97 20.74
C ALA A 131 5.70 -3.19 19.52
N PRO A 132 7.03 -2.95 19.42
CA PRO A 132 7.64 -2.31 18.26
C PRO A 132 7.36 -3.06 16.95
N TYR A 133 7.31 -2.37 15.82
CA TYR A 133 6.93 -2.90 14.50
C TYR A 133 7.69 -4.16 14.10
N TYR A 134 8.99 -4.22 14.41
CA TYR A 134 9.88 -5.28 13.92
C TYR A 134 10.24 -6.33 14.97
N CYS A 135 9.50 -6.44 16.09
CA CYS A 135 9.92 -7.33 17.18
C CYS A 135 9.93 -8.81 16.75
N GLU A 136 9.07 -9.20 15.82
CA GLU A 136 9.01 -10.57 15.26
C GLU A 136 10.28 -10.95 14.48
N PHE A 137 11.11 -9.99 14.10
CA PHE A 137 12.39 -10.23 13.43
C PHE A 137 13.58 -10.33 14.39
N GLU A 138 13.41 -10.06 15.69
CA GLU A 138 14.53 -9.94 16.63
C GLU A 138 15.36 -11.22 16.76
N ALA A 139 14.69 -12.38 16.78
CA ALA A 139 15.34 -13.70 16.81
C ALA A 139 16.02 -14.09 15.47
N LEU A 140 15.77 -13.33 14.42
CA LEU A 140 16.25 -13.58 13.06
C LEU A 140 17.38 -12.63 12.66
N LEU A 141 17.80 -11.73 13.55
CA LEU A 141 18.90 -10.82 13.31
C LEU A 141 20.24 -11.57 13.24
N VAL A 142 21.10 -11.16 12.32
CA VAL A 142 22.47 -11.69 12.21
C VAL A 142 23.48 -10.79 12.96
N PRO A 143 24.64 -11.32 13.38
CA PRO A 143 25.71 -10.50 13.93
C PRO A 143 26.09 -9.38 12.94
N GLY A 144 26.13 -8.13 13.42
CA GLY A 144 26.40 -6.96 12.58
C GLY A 144 25.14 -6.24 12.05
N GLY A 145 23.95 -6.80 12.26
CA GLY A 145 22.67 -6.23 11.82
C GLY A 145 22.18 -6.85 10.52
N GLY A 146 20.89 -6.65 10.25
CA GLY A 146 20.16 -7.26 9.15
C GLY A 146 19.40 -8.51 9.56
N VAL A 147 18.33 -8.82 8.83
CA VAL A 147 17.54 -10.04 9.00
C VAL A 147 18.12 -11.15 8.11
N ARG A 148 18.29 -12.35 8.69
CA ARG A 148 18.82 -13.51 7.96
C ARG A 148 18.04 -13.76 6.66
N GLY A 149 18.77 -13.84 5.55
CA GLY A 149 18.21 -14.13 4.22
C GLY A 149 17.57 -12.94 3.52
N PHE A 150 17.48 -11.77 4.13
CA PHE A 150 16.98 -10.57 3.46
C PHE A 150 17.94 -10.11 2.37
N GLU A 151 17.42 -9.73 1.20
CA GLU A 151 18.21 -9.20 0.08
C GLU A 151 17.76 -7.79 -0.31
N HIS A 152 18.73 -6.94 -0.67
CA HIS A 152 18.49 -5.56 -1.14
C HIS A 152 17.50 -5.46 -2.31
N ALA A 153 17.39 -6.51 -3.12
CA ALA A 153 16.48 -6.54 -4.28
C ALA A 153 15.00 -6.68 -3.90
N LEU A 154 14.69 -7.23 -2.71
CA LEU A 154 13.32 -7.55 -2.29
C LEU A 154 12.36 -6.34 -2.31
N PRO A 155 12.70 -5.15 -1.80
CA PRO A 155 11.72 -4.06 -1.67
C PRO A 155 11.20 -3.55 -3.02
N TYR A 156 12.10 -3.33 -3.99
CA TYR A 156 11.78 -2.57 -5.20
C TYR A 156 12.18 -3.29 -6.50
N THR A 157 13.34 -3.95 -6.54
CA THR A 157 13.84 -4.57 -7.78
C THR A 157 12.88 -5.64 -8.29
N TYR A 158 12.30 -6.44 -7.39
CA TYR A 158 11.37 -7.51 -7.75
C TYR A 158 9.88 -7.11 -7.66
N TYR A 159 9.56 -5.82 -7.48
CA TYR A 159 8.18 -5.39 -7.23
C TYR A 159 7.21 -5.80 -8.36
N PHE A 160 7.67 -5.80 -9.62
CA PHE A 160 6.90 -6.14 -10.82
C PHE A 160 7.41 -7.41 -11.52
N VAL A 161 8.02 -8.35 -10.79
CA VAL A 161 8.49 -9.62 -11.35
C VAL A 161 7.51 -10.72 -10.95
N ASN A 162 6.80 -11.27 -11.94
CA ASN A 162 5.82 -12.36 -11.73
C ASN A 162 6.20 -13.68 -12.39
N ASP A 163 7.01 -13.65 -13.45
CA ASP A 163 7.29 -14.84 -14.25
C ASP A 163 8.58 -15.57 -13.85
N GLU A 164 9.41 -14.97 -12.99
CA GLU A 164 10.66 -15.58 -12.52
C GLU A 164 10.48 -16.33 -11.18
N PRO A 165 11.18 -17.45 -10.95
CA PRO A 165 11.01 -18.26 -9.74
C PRO A 165 11.59 -17.62 -8.46
N LEU A 166 12.39 -16.55 -8.56
CA LEU A 166 12.97 -15.78 -7.44
C LEU A 166 13.35 -16.62 -6.20
N ALA A 167 14.14 -17.69 -6.39
CA ALA A 167 14.38 -18.73 -5.38
C ALA A 167 14.87 -18.19 -4.02
N ARG A 168 15.68 -17.13 -4.01
CA ARG A 168 16.16 -16.51 -2.77
C ARG A 168 15.07 -15.76 -2.00
N GLN A 169 14.16 -15.09 -2.70
CA GLN A 169 12.96 -14.48 -2.09
C GLN A 169 12.07 -15.57 -1.46
N GLN A 170 11.86 -16.67 -2.19
CA GLN A 170 11.09 -17.81 -1.67
C GLN A 170 11.76 -18.42 -0.44
N ALA A 171 13.08 -18.64 -0.47
CA ALA A 171 13.83 -19.16 0.68
C ALA A 171 13.77 -18.24 1.90
N TYR A 172 13.88 -16.92 1.70
CA TYR A 172 13.73 -15.92 2.77
C TYR A 172 12.35 -16.04 3.44
N LEU A 173 11.27 -15.99 2.66
CA LEU A 173 9.91 -16.08 3.19
C LEU A 173 9.63 -17.44 3.86
N ASN A 174 10.11 -18.54 3.28
CA ASN A 174 10.01 -19.87 3.89
C ASN A 174 10.77 -19.95 5.22
N GLY A 175 11.90 -19.25 5.35
CA GLY A 175 12.61 -19.13 6.62
C GLY A 175 11.77 -18.43 7.71
N LEU A 176 11.02 -17.38 7.35
CA LEU A 176 10.10 -16.71 8.27
C LEU A 176 8.92 -17.62 8.66
N VAL A 177 8.37 -18.37 7.70
CA VAL A 177 7.31 -19.37 7.95
C VAL A 177 7.80 -20.45 8.91
N ALA A 178 8.98 -21.02 8.65
CA ALA A 178 9.59 -22.04 9.51
C ALA A 178 9.86 -21.50 10.92
N HIS A 179 10.26 -20.23 11.05
CA HIS A 179 10.41 -19.60 12.35
C HIS A 179 9.10 -19.54 13.14
N ALA A 180 8.00 -19.09 12.52
CA ALA A 180 6.69 -19.09 13.16
C ALA A 180 6.27 -20.50 13.61
N GLN A 181 6.45 -21.49 12.73
CA GLN A 181 6.13 -22.89 13.01
C GLN A 181 6.95 -23.47 14.17
N SER A 182 8.24 -23.11 14.27
CA SER A 182 9.10 -23.53 15.40
C SER A 182 8.61 -23.02 16.76
N LEU A 183 7.78 -21.96 16.76
CA LEU A 183 7.13 -21.41 17.95
C LEU A 183 5.69 -21.92 18.13
N GLY A 184 5.25 -22.89 17.33
CA GLY A 184 3.87 -23.38 17.32
C GLY A 184 2.85 -22.33 16.85
N ARG A 185 3.28 -21.31 16.10
CA ARG A 185 2.44 -20.21 15.61
C ARG A 185 2.31 -20.25 14.09
N ARG A 186 1.18 -19.76 13.58
CA ARG A 186 0.96 -19.58 12.15
C ARG A 186 1.50 -18.23 11.69
N ALA A 187 2.26 -18.21 10.60
CA ALA A 187 2.84 -16.96 10.08
C ALA A 187 1.78 -16.09 9.41
N VAL A 188 1.83 -14.78 9.68
CA VAL A 188 1.03 -13.75 9.01
C VAL A 188 1.98 -12.66 8.51
N PHE A 189 1.78 -12.18 7.30
CA PHE A 189 2.67 -11.21 6.67
C PHE A 189 1.91 -10.00 6.17
N GLY A 190 2.21 -8.81 6.70
CA GLY A 190 1.67 -7.54 6.22
C GLY A 190 2.59 -6.90 5.19
N PHE A 191 2.18 -6.77 3.93
CA PHE A 191 2.99 -6.13 2.89
C PHE A 191 2.32 -4.88 2.32
N CYS A 192 3.10 -3.81 2.18
CA CYS A 192 2.82 -2.70 1.26
C CYS A 192 3.57 -2.84 -0.09
N ARG A 193 4.48 -3.81 -0.20
CA ARG A 193 5.41 -4.00 -1.34
C ARG A 193 5.17 -5.26 -2.17
N SER A 194 4.05 -5.94 -2.01
CA SER A 194 3.78 -7.22 -2.69
C SER A 194 2.71 -7.13 -3.79
N THR A 195 1.94 -6.05 -3.86
CA THR A 195 0.77 -5.95 -4.75
C THR A 195 1.14 -6.09 -6.23
N GLY A 196 2.24 -5.49 -6.67
CA GLY A 196 2.75 -5.62 -8.05
C GLY A 196 3.28 -7.01 -8.44
N ARG A 197 3.40 -7.92 -7.47
CA ARG A 197 3.87 -9.30 -7.67
C ARG A 197 2.96 -10.34 -7.02
N ALA A 198 1.67 -10.01 -6.86
CA ALA A 198 0.72 -10.90 -6.20
C ALA A 198 0.55 -12.23 -6.95
N ALA A 199 0.69 -12.24 -8.28
CA ALA A 199 0.67 -13.46 -9.08
C ALA A 199 1.84 -14.38 -8.72
N TRP A 200 3.04 -13.82 -8.56
CA TRP A 200 4.21 -14.55 -8.08
C TRP A 200 3.94 -15.23 -6.73
N PHE A 201 3.41 -14.47 -5.77
CA PHE A 201 3.07 -14.98 -4.44
C PHE A 201 2.10 -16.15 -4.54
N LYS A 202 1.01 -15.99 -5.30
CA LYS A 202 -0.01 -17.04 -5.41
C LYS A 202 0.54 -18.32 -6.03
N ARG A 203 1.49 -18.22 -6.97
CA ARG A 203 2.12 -19.39 -7.62
C ARG A 203 3.14 -20.09 -6.72
N HIS A 204 3.94 -19.35 -5.95
CA HIS A 204 5.12 -19.91 -5.26
C HIS A 204 4.98 -20.03 -3.74
N MET A 205 4.02 -19.32 -3.15
CA MET A 205 3.86 -19.23 -1.70
C MET A 205 2.48 -19.79 -1.32
N PRO A 206 2.37 -21.07 -0.90
CA PRO A 206 1.09 -21.62 -0.48
C PRO A 206 0.56 -20.87 0.75
N GLY A 207 -0.76 -20.85 0.93
CA GLY A 207 -1.41 -20.17 2.04
C GLY A 207 -2.67 -19.42 1.63
N VAL A 208 -3.15 -18.57 2.52
CA VAL A 208 -4.30 -17.68 2.28
C VAL A 208 -3.79 -16.31 1.87
N HIS A 209 -4.19 -15.86 0.68
CA HIS A 209 -3.85 -14.54 0.17
C HIS A 209 -5.02 -13.58 0.37
N ILE A 210 -4.74 -12.46 1.02
CA ILE A 210 -5.68 -11.37 1.27
C ILE A 210 -5.23 -10.17 0.43
N ALA A 211 -6.10 -9.69 -0.46
CA ALA A 211 -5.96 -8.38 -1.07
C ALA A 211 -6.72 -7.35 -0.23
N LEU A 212 -5.98 -6.46 0.41
CA LEU A 212 -6.55 -5.30 1.10
C LEU A 212 -6.62 -4.13 0.12
N THR A 213 -7.83 -3.65 -0.14
CA THR A 213 -8.07 -2.59 -1.12
C THR A 213 -8.64 -1.36 -0.47
N ARG A 214 -8.37 -0.22 -1.09
CA ARG A 214 -8.85 1.09 -0.71
C ARG A 214 -9.21 1.85 -1.97
N ASP A 215 -10.20 2.74 -1.88
CA ASP A 215 -10.57 3.65 -2.95
C ASP A 215 -9.34 4.47 -3.41
N GLY A 216 -9.19 4.65 -4.72
CA GLY A 216 -8.01 5.29 -5.31
C GLY A 216 -7.82 6.72 -4.82
N LEU A 217 -8.92 7.46 -4.68
CA LEU A 217 -8.90 8.84 -4.18
C LEU A 217 -8.48 8.90 -2.70
N GLY A 218 -8.91 7.94 -1.89
CA GLY A 218 -8.55 7.78 -0.50
C GLY A 218 -7.08 7.41 -0.31
N LEU A 219 -6.52 6.58 -1.19
CA LEU A 219 -5.07 6.34 -1.25
C LEU A 219 -4.33 7.64 -1.55
N TRP A 220 -4.71 8.35 -2.61
CA TRP A 220 -4.07 9.59 -3.03
C TRP A 220 -4.14 10.66 -1.93
N ARG A 221 -5.32 10.91 -1.37
CA ARG A 221 -5.50 11.92 -0.30
C ARG A 221 -4.77 11.54 0.97
N SER A 222 -4.73 10.26 1.32
CA SER A 222 -3.95 9.82 2.49
C SER A 222 -2.46 10.06 2.29
N ALA A 223 -1.93 9.77 1.09
CA ALA A 223 -0.52 10.00 0.77
C ALA A 223 -0.19 11.50 0.65
N PHE A 224 -1.01 12.25 -0.08
CA PHE A 224 -0.79 13.67 -0.32
C PHE A 224 -1.03 14.52 0.92
N GLY A 225 -2.07 14.21 1.71
CA GLY A 225 -2.33 14.89 2.98
C GLY A 225 -1.16 14.74 3.97
N ARG A 226 -0.48 13.60 3.98
CA ARG A 226 0.76 13.39 4.76
C ARG A 226 1.87 14.37 4.36
N SER A 227 2.07 14.55 3.05
CA SER A 227 3.00 15.54 2.52
C SER A 227 2.62 16.96 2.95
N GLN A 228 1.34 17.32 2.85
CA GLN A 228 0.88 18.67 3.20
C GLN A 228 0.99 18.97 4.70
N THR A 229 0.62 18.02 5.56
CA THR A 229 0.57 18.24 7.01
C THR A 229 1.94 18.09 7.68
N HIS A 230 2.82 17.23 7.16
CA HIS A 230 4.07 16.88 7.84
C HIS A 230 5.33 17.08 7.00
N GLY A 231 5.21 17.61 5.77
CA GLY A 231 6.35 17.73 4.84
C GLY A 231 6.90 16.38 4.37
N ASP A 232 6.15 15.31 4.58
CA ASP A 232 6.60 13.93 4.35
C ASP A 232 6.21 13.46 2.93
N LEU A 233 7.15 13.58 1.99
CA LEU A 233 6.98 13.14 0.60
C LEU A 233 7.07 11.61 0.44
N TYR A 234 7.30 10.85 1.51
CA TYR A 234 7.61 9.43 1.42
C TYR A 234 6.56 8.65 0.62
N PHE A 235 5.27 8.82 0.94
CA PHE A 235 4.19 8.05 0.30
C PHE A 235 3.88 8.48 -1.13
N VAL A 236 4.03 9.77 -1.43
CA VAL A 236 3.81 10.32 -2.77
C VAL A 236 4.92 9.90 -3.73
N THR A 237 6.16 9.77 -3.24
CA THR A 237 7.33 9.40 -4.05
C THR A 237 7.49 7.89 -4.24
N ARG A 238 6.91 7.03 -3.40
CA ARG A 238 7.07 5.57 -3.51
C ARG A 238 6.77 5.00 -4.90
N PRO A 239 5.66 5.38 -5.59
CA PRO A 239 5.38 4.90 -6.94
C PRO A 239 6.52 5.20 -7.93
N LEU A 240 7.07 6.41 -7.89
CA LEU A 240 8.21 6.77 -8.74
C LEU A 240 9.46 5.95 -8.38
N VAL A 241 9.74 5.74 -7.10
CA VAL A 241 10.86 4.88 -6.67
C VAL A 241 10.72 3.46 -7.20
N ILE A 242 9.50 2.90 -7.17
CA ILE A 242 9.20 1.59 -7.78
C ILE A 242 9.49 1.62 -9.28
N LEU A 243 8.98 2.61 -10.01
CA LEU A 243 9.19 2.71 -11.46
C LEU A 243 10.68 2.85 -11.83
N LEU A 244 11.44 3.60 -11.03
CA LEU A 244 12.87 3.82 -11.25
C LEU A 244 13.73 2.59 -10.93
N LEU A 245 13.33 1.73 -9.99
CA LEU A 245 14.17 0.60 -9.52
C LEU A 245 13.71 -0.77 -10.02
N SER A 246 12.45 -0.94 -10.39
CA SER A 246 11.89 -2.26 -10.66
C SER A 246 12.40 -2.87 -11.96
N ARG A 247 12.77 -4.15 -11.89
CA ARG A 247 12.63 -5.06 -13.02
C ARG A 247 11.13 -5.32 -13.20
N ARG A 248 10.71 -5.41 -14.45
CA ARG A 248 9.30 -5.54 -14.82
C ARG A 248 9.17 -6.56 -15.93
N ASP A 249 8.16 -7.42 -15.82
CA ASP A 249 7.76 -8.31 -16.90
C ASP A 249 7.35 -7.49 -18.14
N PRO A 250 7.49 -8.02 -19.37
CA PRO A 250 7.22 -7.26 -20.60
C PRO A 250 5.82 -6.61 -20.63
N TRP A 251 4.78 -7.34 -20.23
CA TRP A 251 3.40 -6.85 -20.22
C TRP A 251 3.17 -5.66 -19.26
N ILE A 252 3.98 -5.55 -18.20
CA ILE A 252 3.96 -4.39 -17.30
C ILE A 252 4.64 -3.20 -17.96
N ALA A 253 5.71 -3.42 -18.73
CA ALA A 253 6.33 -2.36 -19.51
C ALA A 253 5.34 -1.78 -20.53
N ASP A 254 4.58 -2.64 -21.23
CA ASP A 254 3.55 -2.22 -22.19
C ASP A 254 2.43 -1.42 -21.51
N TYR A 255 1.98 -1.87 -20.33
CA TYR A 255 1.01 -1.14 -19.52
C TYR A 255 1.49 0.27 -19.15
N LEU A 256 2.74 0.39 -18.70
CA LEU A 256 3.32 1.68 -18.30
C LEU A 256 3.56 2.61 -19.50
N ALA A 257 4.01 2.06 -20.64
CA ALA A 257 4.17 2.82 -21.88
C ALA A 257 2.83 3.38 -22.36
N ALA A 258 1.75 2.60 -22.27
CA ALA A 258 0.41 3.03 -22.63
C ALA A 258 -0.21 4.10 -21.72
N LEU A 259 0.45 4.42 -20.60
CA LEU A 259 0.11 5.49 -19.67
C LEU A 259 1.12 6.65 -19.70
N ASP A 260 1.98 6.69 -20.73
CA ASP A 260 3.02 7.70 -20.93
C ASP A 260 4.01 7.80 -19.74
N LEU A 261 4.37 6.65 -19.16
CA LEU A 261 5.35 6.52 -18.06
C LEU A 261 6.69 5.91 -18.51
N ASP A 262 6.88 5.69 -19.81
CA ASP A 262 8.16 5.36 -20.42
C ASP A 262 8.68 6.61 -21.18
N PRO A 263 9.98 6.98 -21.12
CA PRO A 263 11.12 6.22 -20.63
C PRO A 263 11.68 6.76 -19.30
N LEU A 264 10.99 6.54 -18.17
CA LEU A 264 11.61 6.81 -16.86
C LEU A 264 12.92 6.01 -16.73
N PRO A 265 14.04 6.66 -16.34
CA PRO A 265 15.33 6.00 -16.31
C PRO A 265 15.34 4.88 -15.27
N ARG A 266 15.91 3.72 -15.62
CA ARG A 266 16.14 2.65 -14.64
C ARG A 266 17.43 2.92 -13.88
N LEU A 267 17.33 2.88 -12.56
CA LEU A 267 18.41 3.10 -11.62
C LEU A 267 18.66 1.83 -10.83
N SER A 268 19.92 1.60 -10.44
CA SER A 268 20.31 0.47 -9.60
C SER A 268 20.53 0.86 -8.14
N ASP A 269 20.53 2.16 -7.82
CA ASP A 269 20.83 2.69 -6.49
C ASP A 269 19.57 3.32 -5.88
N ALA A 270 19.10 2.76 -4.76
CA ALA A 270 17.87 3.21 -4.10
C ALA A 270 17.95 4.66 -3.62
N GLY A 271 19.11 5.12 -3.15
CA GLY A 271 19.31 6.50 -2.70
C GLY A 271 19.20 7.50 -3.86
N ARG A 272 19.76 7.16 -5.03
CA ARG A 272 19.65 7.96 -6.26
C ARG A 272 18.22 7.96 -6.77
N ALA A 273 17.54 6.81 -6.76
CA ALA A 273 16.13 6.73 -7.14
C ALA A 273 15.23 7.56 -6.23
N GLN A 274 15.49 7.56 -4.91
CA GLN A 274 14.76 8.41 -3.96
C GLN A 274 14.91 9.90 -4.30
N ARG A 275 16.15 10.37 -4.45
CA ARG A 275 16.43 11.78 -4.78
C ARG A 275 15.81 12.19 -6.11
N GLU A 276 15.85 11.29 -7.09
CA GLU A 276 15.23 11.55 -8.40
C GLU A 276 13.70 11.60 -8.31
N ALA A 277 13.08 10.68 -7.58
CA ALA A 277 11.63 10.70 -7.33
C ALA A 277 11.17 11.98 -6.63
N GLU A 278 11.93 12.47 -5.65
CA GLU A 278 11.67 13.75 -4.98
C GLU A 278 11.76 14.94 -5.95
N ARG A 279 12.82 14.99 -6.78
CA ARG A 279 12.98 16.02 -7.82
C ARG A 279 11.83 16.00 -8.83
N LEU A 280 11.47 14.83 -9.33
CA LEU A 280 10.36 14.66 -10.26
C LEU A 280 9.05 15.09 -9.63
N THR A 281 8.81 14.79 -8.35
CA THR A 281 7.58 15.20 -7.64
C THR A 281 7.43 16.71 -7.53
N VAL A 282 8.54 17.44 -7.38
CA VAL A 282 8.50 18.91 -7.36
C VAL A 282 8.40 19.48 -8.77
N ARG A 283 9.15 18.92 -9.72
CA ARG A 283 9.25 19.45 -11.10
C ARG A 283 8.01 19.14 -11.95
N ASP A 284 7.41 17.97 -11.74
CA ASP A 284 6.33 17.43 -12.56
C ASP A 284 5.29 16.70 -11.68
N PRO A 285 4.41 17.46 -10.99
CA PRO A 285 3.35 16.88 -10.17
C PRO A 285 2.36 16.02 -10.95
N ASP A 286 2.20 16.28 -12.25
CA ASP A 286 1.33 15.51 -13.13
C ASP A 286 1.87 14.10 -13.36
N LEU A 287 3.15 13.98 -13.71
CA LEU A 287 3.85 12.70 -13.78
C LEU A 287 3.74 11.93 -12.46
N THR A 288 3.86 12.62 -11.31
CA THR A 288 3.70 11.98 -10.00
C THR A 288 2.28 11.43 -9.79
N MET A 289 1.24 12.17 -10.17
CA MET A 289 -0.14 11.67 -10.11
C MET A 289 -0.35 10.46 -11.03
N ARG A 290 0.15 10.53 -12.27
CA ARG A 290 0.08 9.42 -13.23
C ARG A 290 0.82 8.19 -12.73
N ALA A 291 2.04 8.35 -12.21
CA ALA A 291 2.81 7.26 -11.62
C ALA A 291 2.11 6.65 -10.41
N PHE A 292 1.53 7.47 -9.54
CA PHE A 292 0.76 7.02 -8.38
C PHE A 292 -0.45 6.19 -8.79
N ALA A 293 -1.26 6.71 -9.72
CA ALA A 293 -2.41 6.01 -10.27
C ALA A 293 -1.99 4.69 -10.93
N ALA A 294 -1.00 4.72 -11.82
CA ALA A 294 -0.56 3.56 -12.58
C ALA A 294 -0.07 2.41 -11.69
N VAL A 295 0.83 2.69 -10.75
CA VAL A 295 1.43 1.65 -9.88
C VAL A 295 0.37 1.03 -8.96
N PHE A 296 -0.46 1.85 -8.32
CA PHE A 296 -1.42 1.34 -7.34
C PHE A 296 -2.68 0.77 -7.96
N ALA A 297 -3.13 1.26 -9.11
CA ALA A 297 -4.20 0.61 -9.87
C ALA A 297 -3.76 -0.78 -10.37
N LEU A 298 -2.54 -0.89 -10.92
CA LEU A 298 -1.98 -2.18 -11.35
C LEU A 298 -1.82 -3.14 -10.17
N GLY A 299 -1.22 -2.67 -9.06
CA GLY A 299 -1.08 -3.48 -7.86
C GLY A 299 -2.42 -3.94 -7.28
N THR A 300 -3.46 -3.10 -7.36
CA THR A 300 -4.83 -3.43 -6.91
C THR A 300 -5.44 -4.51 -7.80
N ALA A 301 -5.38 -4.34 -9.12
CA ALA A 301 -5.91 -5.33 -10.06
C ALA A 301 -5.20 -6.69 -9.92
N LEU A 302 -3.87 -6.69 -9.81
CA LEU A 302 -3.08 -7.89 -9.57
C LEU A 302 -3.44 -8.58 -8.26
N SER A 303 -3.40 -7.86 -7.14
CA SER A 303 -3.67 -8.48 -5.84
C SER A 303 -5.09 -9.01 -5.75
N GLN A 304 -6.09 -8.26 -6.23
CA GLN A 304 -7.48 -8.73 -6.23
C GLN A 304 -7.68 -9.97 -7.09
N ARG A 305 -7.04 -10.05 -8.26
CA ARG A 305 -7.21 -11.20 -9.17
C ARG A 305 -6.60 -12.48 -8.64
N HIS A 306 -5.53 -12.38 -7.86
CA HIS A 306 -4.78 -13.53 -7.35
C HIS A 306 -5.03 -13.85 -5.87
N ALA A 307 -5.80 -13.04 -5.14
CA ALA A 307 -6.13 -13.28 -3.75
C ALA A 307 -7.28 -14.27 -3.56
N ASP A 308 -7.25 -14.98 -2.42
CA ASP A 308 -8.36 -15.83 -1.97
C ASP A 308 -9.48 -15.00 -1.34
N VAL A 309 -9.10 -13.87 -0.72
CA VAL A 309 -9.98 -12.95 0.00
C VAL A 309 -9.67 -11.53 -0.48
N VAL A 310 -10.72 -10.75 -0.79
CA VAL A 310 -10.61 -9.30 -0.99
C VAL A 310 -11.29 -8.60 0.17
N ILE A 311 -10.58 -7.69 0.85
CA ILE A 311 -11.11 -6.85 1.92
C ILE A 311 -11.05 -5.41 1.46
N PRO A 312 -12.18 -4.77 1.13
CA PRO A 312 -12.26 -3.32 1.04
C PRO A 312 -12.17 -2.73 2.45
N ILE A 313 -11.13 -1.95 2.75
CA ILE A 313 -10.88 -1.47 4.11
C ILE A 313 -12.01 -0.55 4.61
N GLU A 314 -12.65 0.20 3.71
CA GLU A 314 -13.78 1.07 4.01
C GLU A 314 -15.00 0.28 4.47
N ALA A 315 -15.19 -0.94 3.95
CA ALA A 315 -16.30 -1.79 4.35
C ALA A 315 -16.18 -2.22 5.82
N LEU A 316 -14.95 -2.36 6.35
CA LEU A 316 -14.73 -2.63 7.77
C LEU A 316 -15.17 -1.49 8.68
N SER A 317 -15.35 -0.28 8.17
CA SER A 317 -15.79 0.89 8.95
C SER A 317 -17.32 1.01 9.03
N THR A 318 -18.07 0.04 8.51
CA THR A 318 -19.54 0.02 8.54
C THR A 318 -20.04 -1.30 9.10
N GLU A 319 -21.12 -1.29 9.89
CA GLU A 319 -21.66 -2.55 10.43
C GLU A 319 -22.09 -3.54 9.33
N VAL A 320 -22.65 -3.03 8.23
CA VAL A 320 -23.09 -3.86 7.10
C VAL A 320 -21.88 -4.54 6.44
N GLY A 321 -20.81 -3.77 6.18
CA GLY A 321 -19.59 -4.30 5.61
C GLY A 321 -18.88 -5.27 6.55
N GLN A 322 -18.84 -4.98 7.86
CA GLN A 322 -18.31 -5.88 8.88
C GLN A 322 -19.06 -7.23 8.91
N ARG A 323 -20.40 -7.22 8.88
CA ARG A 323 -21.20 -8.46 8.85
C ARG A 323 -20.96 -9.26 7.57
N SER A 324 -20.96 -8.59 6.40
CA SER A 324 -20.73 -9.24 5.11
C SER A 324 -19.32 -9.84 5.02
N LEU A 325 -18.30 -9.09 5.45
CA LEU A 325 -16.93 -9.57 5.48
C LEU A 325 -16.76 -10.69 6.50
N GLY A 326 -17.28 -10.53 7.71
CA GLY A 326 -17.25 -11.58 8.74
C GLY A 326 -17.80 -12.91 8.24
N ALA A 327 -18.93 -12.91 7.54
CA ALA A 327 -19.48 -14.10 6.91
C ALA A 327 -18.56 -14.69 5.82
N SER A 328 -17.93 -13.85 4.99
CA SER A 328 -17.01 -14.30 3.94
C SER A 328 -15.66 -14.85 4.46
N LEU A 329 -15.26 -14.38 5.65
CA LEU A 329 -14.02 -14.75 6.33
C LEU A 329 -14.21 -15.94 7.28
N ALA A 330 -15.45 -16.26 7.64
CA ALA A 330 -15.78 -17.33 8.57
C ALA A 330 -15.13 -18.66 8.11
N GLY A 331 -14.39 -19.28 9.04
CA GLY A 331 -13.72 -20.55 8.80
C GLY A 331 -12.43 -20.47 7.98
N ARG A 332 -12.02 -19.30 7.48
CA ARG A 332 -10.74 -19.10 6.78
C ARG A 332 -9.56 -18.83 7.72
N PHE A 333 -9.86 -18.33 8.92
CA PHE A 333 -8.89 -18.01 9.96
C PHE A 333 -9.18 -18.82 11.22
N ASP A 334 -8.16 -18.98 12.06
CA ASP A 334 -8.22 -19.77 13.30
C ASP A 334 -9.06 -19.08 14.39
N VAL A 335 -9.28 -17.76 14.26
CA VAL A 335 -10.09 -16.96 15.18
C VAL A 335 -10.97 -15.98 14.45
N ALA A 336 -12.08 -15.62 15.09
CA ALA A 336 -12.85 -14.45 14.72
C ALA A 336 -12.07 -13.18 15.06
N LEU A 337 -11.82 -12.34 14.06
CA LEU A 337 -11.19 -11.05 14.23
C LEU A 337 -12.27 -9.99 14.49
N ASP A 338 -12.02 -9.12 15.48
CA ASP A 338 -12.89 -8.00 15.81
C ASP A 338 -12.50 -6.75 15.03
N TRP A 339 -13.44 -6.24 14.23
CA TRP A 339 -13.29 -5.07 13.36
C TRP A 339 -14.05 -3.84 13.85
N SER A 340 -14.71 -3.93 15.01
CA SER A 340 -15.64 -2.91 15.52
C SER A 340 -14.99 -1.53 15.73
N ASP A 341 -13.67 -1.50 15.91
CA ASP A 341 -12.85 -0.28 16.07
C ASP A 341 -12.28 0.26 14.74
N CYS A 342 -12.63 -0.32 13.58
CA CYS A 342 -12.17 0.19 12.30
C CYS A 342 -12.88 1.50 11.96
N ALA A 343 -12.10 2.56 11.71
CA ALA A 343 -12.61 3.90 11.41
C ALA A 343 -11.83 4.54 10.25
N VAL A 344 -11.74 3.85 9.12
CA VAL A 344 -11.11 4.40 7.92
C VAL A 344 -12.03 5.42 7.26
N PRO A 345 -11.56 6.66 7.02
CA PRO A 345 -12.38 7.67 6.37
C PRO A 345 -12.71 7.28 4.92
N VAL A 346 -14.00 7.30 4.60
CA VAL A 346 -14.49 7.22 3.22
C VAL A 346 -14.27 8.56 2.54
N CYS A 347 -13.51 8.58 1.45
CA CYS A 347 -13.27 9.81 0.70
C CYS A 347 -14.45 10.10 -0.23
N THR A 348 -14.96 11.34 -0.17
CA THR A 348 -15.96 11.81 -1.14
C THR A 348 -15.31 12.75 -2.14
N THR A 349 -15.70 12.67 -3.41
CA THR A 349 -15.21 13.56 -4.46
C THR A 349 -15.47 15.03 -4.13
N GLN A 350 -14.49 15.87 -4.42
CA GLN A 350 -14.46 17.32 -4.26
C GLN A 350 -14.02 17.98 -5.57
N ALA A 351 -14.22 19.29 -5.67
CA ALA A 351 -13.70 20.06 -6.78
C ALA A 351 -12.16 19.98 -6.81
N GLY A 352 -11.59 19.65 -7.97
CA GLY A 352 -10.14 19.47 -8.15
C GLY A 352 -9.64 18.04 -8.15
N ASP A 353 -10.46 17.05 -7.76
CA ASP A 353 -10.05 15.63 -7.82
C ASP A 353 -10.09 15.04 -9.24
N GLY A 354 -10.74 15.73 -10.19
CA GLY A 354 -10.98 15.26 -11.56
C GLY A 354 -9.73 14.68 -12.24
N PRO A 355 -8.62 15.44 -12.33
CA PRO A 355 -7.40 14.96 -12.97
C PRO A 355 -6.87 13.64 -12.40
N PHE A 356 -6.85 13.49 -11.07
CA PHE A 356 -6.38 12.24 -10.45
C PHE A 356 -7.35 11.08 -10.74
N LEU A 357 -8.66 11.33 -10.66
CA LEU A 357 -9.68 10.30 -10.92
C LEU A 357 -9.62 9.81 -12.37
N ASP A 358 -9.36 10.70 -13.33
CA ASP A 358 -9.19 10.33 -14.73
C ASP A 358 -7.98 9.40 -14.91
N TYR A 359 -6.84 9.74 -14.30
CA TYR A 359 -5.66 8.86 -14.30
C TYR A 359 -5.91 7.53 -13.61
N TRP A 360 -6.60 7.54 -12.46
CA TRP A 360 -6.91 6.33 -11.71
C TRP A 360 -7.81 5.38 -12.50
N HIS A 361 -8.92 5.88 -13.06
CA HIS A 361 -9.85 5.05 -13.82
C HIS A 361 -9.21 4.49 -15.09
N GLU A 362 -8.44 5.31 -15.81
CA GLU A 362 -7.74 4.85 -17.01
C GLU A 362 -6.70 3.77 -16.68
N ALA A 363 -5.88 4.01 -15.65
CA ALA A 363 -4.90 3.04 -15.16
C ALA A 363 -5.57 1.73 -14.72
N LEU A 364 -6.64 1.80 -13.93
CA LEU A 364 -7.34 0.61 -13.44
C LEU A 364 -7.97 -0.19 -14.58
N ARG A 365 -8.65 0.48 -15.51
CA ARG A 365 -9.24 -0.16 -16.69
C ARG A 365 -8.19 -0.89 -17.53
N ARG A 366 -7.02 -0.28 -17.74
CA ARG A 366 -5.91 -0.93 -18.46
C ARG A 366 -5.32 -2.09 -17.69
N ALA A 367 -5.12 -1.92 -16.39
CA ALA A 367 -4.60 -2.98 -15.53
C ALA A 367 -5.52 -4.21 -15.56
N GLU A 368 -6.82 -4.02 -15.44
CA GLU A 368 -7.80 -5.12 -15.50
C GLU A 368 -7.78 -5.87 -16.84
N ALA A 369 -7.50 -5.14 -17.94
CA ALA A 369 -7.39 -5.73 -19.26
C ALA A 369 -6.08 -6.52 -19.47
N CYS A 370 -4.97 -6.12 -18.85
CA CYS A 370 -3.65 -6.73 -19.11
C CYS A 370 -3.19 -7.73 -18.05
N VAL A 371 -3.72 -7.68 -16.82
CA VAL A 371 -3.31 -8.62 -15.76
C VAL A 371 -3.64 -10.06 -16.17
N PRO A 372 -2.67 -10.99 -16.15
CA PRO A 372 -2.90 -12.38 -16.58
C PRO A 372 -3.99 -13.08 -15.76
N ASP A 373 -4.78 -13.95 -16.41
CA ASP A 373 -5.75 -14.79 -15.69
C ASP A 373 -5.02 -15.93 -14.97
N PRO A 374 -5.19 -16.13 -13.65
CA PRO A 374 -4.64 -17.29 -12.95
C PRO A 374 -5.16 -18.63 -13.49
N ARG A 375 -6.27 -18.64 -14.24
CA ARG A 375 -6.88 -19.84 -14.84
C ARG A 375 -6.47 -20.08 -16.28
N ALA A 376 -5.81 -19.11 -16.93
CA ALA A 376 -5.34 -19.34 -18.29
C ALA A 376 -4.29 -20.46 -18.26
N PRO A 377 -4.38 -21.46 -19.14
CA PRO A 377 -3.34 -22.47 -19.24
C PRO A 377 -2.01 -21.77 -19.50
N GLU A 378 -0.96 -22.16 -18.78
CA GLU A 378 0.38 -21.63 -19.03
C GLU A 378 0.70 -21.87 -20.50
N SER A 379 0.90 -20.79 -21.26
CA SER A 379 1.26 -20.92 -22.67
C SER A 379 2.58 -21.69 -22.74
N PRO A 380 2.69 -22.77 -23.54
CA PRO A 380 3.89 -23.59 -23.63
C PRO A 380 5.15 -22.78 -23.98
N GLU A 381 4.98 -21.66 -24.68
CA GLU A 381 6.06 -20.71 -25.01
C GLU A 381 6.66 -20.00 -23.78
N ARG A 382 5.93 -19.87 -22.65
CA ARG A 382 6.46 -19.28 -21.40
C ARG A 382 7.35 -20.24 -20.59
N ALA A 383 7.31 -21.54 -20.88
CA ALA A 383 8.12 -22.53 -20.17
C ALA A 383 9.58 -22.59 -20.65
N ILE A 384 9.96 -21.84 -21.69
CA ILE A 384 11.26 -21.98 -22.36
C ILE A 384 11.97 -20.63 -22.45
N ALA A 385 12.48 -20.13 -21.33
CA ALA A 385 13.63 -19.22 -21.29
C ALA A 385 14.15 -19.09 -19.85
N HIS A 386 14.94 -20.06 -19.39
CA HIS A 386 15.80 -19.85 -18.23
C HIS A 386 17.15 -19.31 -18.70
N PRO A 387 17.44 -18.00 -18.56
CA PRO A 387 18.81 -17.53 -18.66
C PRO A 387 19.59 -18.05 -17.45
N SER A 388 20.76 -18.64 -17.72
CA SER A 388 21.71 -19.12 -16.71
C SER A 388 21.99 -18.05 -15.64
N PRO A 389 22.07 -18.42 -14.34
CA PRO A 389 22.19 -17.47 -13.23
C PRO A 389 23.53 -16.69 -13.16
N ASP A 390 24.45 -16.89 -14.09
CA ASP A 390 25.84 -16.42 -13.99
C ASP A 390 26.13 -15.00 -14.50
N ARG A 391 25.13 -14.13 -14.73
CA ARG A 391 25.39 -12.77 -15.28
C ARG A 391 24.98 -11.56 -14.44
N ILE A 392 24.50 -11.72 -13.21
CA ILE A 392 24.14 -10.56 -12.37
C ILE A 392 24.65 -10.73 -10.94
N CYS A 393 25.96 -10.86 -10.76
CA CYS A 393 26.64 -10.55 -9.50
C CYS A 393 28.14 -10.41 -9.76
N GLY A 394 28.61 -9.18 -10.05
CA GLY A 394 30.02 -8.87 -9.84
C GLY A 394 30.34 -8.96 -8.33
N PRO A 395 31.53 -9.44 -7.92
CA PRO A 395 31.85 -9.60 -6.51
C PRO A 395 31.81 -8.25 -5.79
N ALA A 396 30.99 -8.15 -4.76
CA ALA A 396 31.02 -7.03 -3.83
C ALA A 396 32.38 -6.99 -3.15
N ARG A 397 33.23 -6.03 -3.54
CA ARG A 397 34.48 -5.77 -2.82
C ARG A 397 34.15 -5.35 -1.39
N PRO A 398 34.84 -5.88 -0.37
CA PRO A 398 34.68 -5.40 1.00
C PRO A 398 35.06 -3.93 1.06
N ARG A 399 34.08 -3.06 1.37
CA ARG A 399 34.36 -1.64 1.65
C ARG A 399 35.11 -1.56 2.98
N ARG A 400 36.36 -1.07 2.94
CA ARG A 400 37.07 -0.61 4.13
C ARG A 400 36.23 0.46 4.83
N LEU A 401 35.96 0.27 6.12
CA LEU A 401 35.49 1.32 7.01
C LEU A 401 36.50 2.48 6.97
N VAL A 402 36.12 3.58 6.33
CA VAL A 402 36.79 4.86 6.52
C VAL A 402 36.25 5.42 7.82
N SER A 403 37.08 5.38 8.86
CA SER A 403 36.85 6.05 10.12
C SER A 403 36.75 7.56 9.86
N LEU A 404 35.55 8.12 9.99
CA LEU A 404 35.36 9.57 10.08
C LEU A 404 35.96 10.04 11.42
N LYS A 405 37.23 10.45 11.37
CA LYS A 405 37.85 11.24 12.44
C LYS A 405 37.04 12.53 12.61
N ARG A 406 36.54 12.74 13.83
CA ARG A 406 36.07 14.04 14.32
C ARG A 406 37.22 15.04 14.22
N THR A 407 36.99 16.17 13.56
CA THR A 407 37.79 17.38 13.73
C THR A 407 37.27 18.16 14.95
N PRO A 408 38.14 18.63 15.86
CA PRO A 408 37.79 19.54 16.93
C PRO A 408 38.13 20.99 16.53
N GLU A 409 37.12 21.84 16.40
CA GLU A 409 37.24 23.30 16.38
C GLU A 409 35.96 23.81 17.06
N GLY A 410 35.96 24.69 18.06
CA GLY A 410 36.99 25.53 18.63
C GLY A 410 36.24 26.69 19.28
N ASP A 411 36.28 26.77 20.60
CA ASP A 411 35.72 27.88 21.37
C ASP A 411 36.29 29.22 20.89
N ARG A 412 35.42 30.19 20.60
CA ARG A 412 35.79 31.61 20.55
C ARG A 412 34.92 32.38 21.54
N PRO A 413 35.50 33.23 22.40
CA PRO A 413 34.76 34.05 23.33
C PRO A 413 34.13 35.25 22.62
N LEU A 414 32.99 35.71 23.16
CA LEU A 414 32.33 36.95 22.80
C LEU A 414 33.16 38.16 23.26
N PRO A 415 33.23 39.28 22.50
CA PRO A 415 33.69 40.54 23.04
C PRO A 415 32.55 41.32 23.69
N GLU A 416 32.84 41.86 24.86
CA GLU A 416 32.09 42.91 25.54
C GLU A 416 32.22 44.26 24.79
N GLY A 417 31.15 45.06 24.82
CA GLY A 417 31.21 46.52 24.79
C GLY A 417 31.14 47.21 23.42
N ALA A 418 29.94 47.65 23.04
CA ALA A 418 29.58 49.02 22.60
C ALA A 418 28.07 49.10 22.32
#